data_AF-A0A9N9H1X7-F1
#
_entry.id   AF-A0A9N9H1X7-F1
#
_cell.length_a   1.000
_cell.length_b   1.000
_cell.length_c   1.000
_cell.angle_alpha   90.00
_cell.angle_beta   90.00
_cell.angle_gamma   90.00
#
_symmetry.space_group_name_H-M   'P 1'
#
loop_
_entity.id
_entity.type
_entity.pdbx_description
1 polymer ?
#
loop_
_entity_poly.entity_id
_entity_poly.type
_entity_poly.pdbx_seq_one_letter_code
_entity_poly.pdbx_strand_id
1 'polypeptide(L)'
;MAQQNHTNLLQQPNPAQLPNPNNPLNNLATQIGLLIQQMQATPAAQINVLHQELNLVSYPDFARSDQDLMPWLDEVEKAFAANLINDNRKIAVVVPHLKGSAATWWATIQRLPNPVNAWNNSANPT
;
A
#
# COMPACT_ATOMS: atom_id res chain seq x y z
N MET A 1 -91.63 -18.06 22.32
CA MET A 1 -91.84 -17.75 20.89
C MET A 1 -90.59 -17.03 20.39
N ALA A 2 -90.09 -17.43 19.24
CA ALA A 2 -88.68 -17.39 18.81
C ALA A 2 -88.07 -15.98 18.64
N GLN A 3 -86.82 -15.81 19.08
CA GLN A 3 -85.95 -14.69 18.69
C GLN A 3 -84.91 -15.14 17.66
N GLN A 4 -85.16 -14.65 16.45
CA GLN A 4 -84.34 -14.30 15.28
C GLN A 4 -82.84 -14.66 15.20
N ASN A 5 -82.50 -15.26 14.05
CA ASN A 5 -81.19 -15.31 13.39
C ASN A 5 -80.73 -13.91 12.94
N HIS A 6 -79.44 -13.55 13.08
CA HIS A 6 -78.68 -12.75 12.09
C HIS A 6 -77.16 -13.03 12.20
N THR A 7 -76.69 -13.87 11.29
CA THR A 7 -75.42 -13.83 10.52
C THR A 7 -74.32 -12.86 10.97
N ASN A 8 -73.13 -13.38 11.30
CA ASN A 8 -71.87 -12.63 11.17
C ASN A 8 -70.91 -13.43 10.27
N LEU A 9 -70.76 -12.96 9.04
CA LEU A 9 -69.90 -13.53 8.01
C LEU A 9 -68.45 -13.16 8.30
N LEU A 10 -67.63 -14.19 8.46
CA LEU A 10 -66.20 -14.32 8.12
C LEU A 10 -65.49 -13.00 7.73
N GLN A 11 -64.81 -12.35 8.68
CA GLN A 11 -63.69 -11.46 8.37
C GLN A 11 -62.41 -12.31 8.33
N GLN A 12 -61.89 -12.52 7.11
CA GLN A 12 -60.63 -13.22 6.84
C GLN A 12 -59.43 -12.51 7.50
N PRO A 13 -58.38 -13.25 7.91
CA PRO A 13 -57.12 -12.64 8.30
C PRO A 13 -56.45 -12.00 7.07
N ASN A 14 -56.11 -10.72 7.19
CA ASN A 14 -55.41 -9.97 6.15
C ASN A 14 -54.09 -10.69 5.79
N PRO A 15 -53.89 -11.21 4.57
CA PRO A 15 -52.61 -11.79 4.18
C PRO A 15 -51.57 -10.67 4.10
N ALA A 16 -50.40 -10.89 4.71
CA ALA A 16 -49.29 -9.96 4.71
C ALA A 16 -49.05 -9.40 3.29
N GLN A 17 -49.27 -8.08 3.12
CA GLN A 17 -49.05 -7.40 1.85
C GLN A 17 -47.56 -7.47 1.51
N LEU A 18 -47.23 -8.17 0.42
CA LEU A 18 -45.89 -8.14 -0.19
C LEU A 18 -45.50 -6.68 -0.50
N PRO A 19 -44.22 -6.29 -0.35
CA PRO A 19 -43.77 -4.92 -0.61
C PRO A 19 -44.11 -4.52 -2.05
N ASN A 20 -44.96 -3.50 -2.21
CA ASN A 20 -45.29 -2.96 -3.53
C ASN A 20 -44.04 -2.23 -4.08
N PRO A 21 -43.44 -2.68 -5.20
CA PRO A 21 -42.26 -2.04 -5.77
C PRO A 21 -42.54 -0.61 -6.25
N ASN A 22 -43.80 -0.23 -6.43
CA ASN A 22 -44.22 1.12 -6.84
C ASN A 22 -44.53 2.07 -5.67
N ASN A 23 -44.21 1.70 -4.43
CA ASN A 23 -44.37 2.62 -3.30
C ASN A 23 -43.27 3.69 -3.34
N PRO A 24 -43.60 5.00 -3.33
CA PRO A 24 -42.60 6.07 -3.28
C PRO A 24 -41.57 5.92 -2.15
N LEU A 25 -41.95 5.30 -1.03
CA LEU A 25 -41.04 4.98 0.08
C LEU A 25 -39.97 3.94 -0.29
N ASN A 26 -40.31 2.93 -1.10
CA ASN A 26 -39.36 1.92 -1.59
C ASN A 26 -38.38 2.52 -2.62
N ASN A 27 -38.87 3.43 -3.46
CA ASN A 27 -38.03 4.16 -4.41
C ASN A 27 -37.02 5.06 -3.69
N LEU A 28 -37.42 5.70 -2.59
CA LEU A 28 -36.50 6.49 -1.76
C LEU A 28 -35.46 5.59 -1.07
N ALA A 29 -35.89 4.48 -0.45
CA ALA A 29 -34.98 3.53 0.20
C ALA A 29 -33.93 2.96 -0.78
N THR A 30 -34.35 2.66 -2.01
CA THR A 30 -33.44 2.17 -3.07
C THR A 30 -32.43 3.25 -3.48
N GLN A 31 -32.87 4.49 -3.64
CA GLN A 31 -31.97 5.62 -3.98
C GLN A 31 -30.95 5.91 -2.87
N ILE A 32 -31.37 5.84 -1.60
CA ILE A 32 -30.45 5.98 -0.45
C ILE A 32 -29.41 4.84 -0.45
N GLY A 33 -29.83 3.60 -0.72
CA GLY A 33 -28.93 2.46 -0.82
C GLY A 33 -27.88 2.59 -1.93
N LEU A 34 -28.25 3.18 -3.08
CA LEU A 34 -27.34 3.43 -4.19
C LEU A 34 -26.33 4.55 -3.87
N LEU A 35 -26.77 5.61 -3.18
CA LEU A 35 -25.88 6.70 -2.75
C LEU A 35 -24.85 6.19 -1.74
N ILE A 36 -25.28 5.39 -0.77
CA ILE A 36 -24.41 4.77 0.24
C ILE A 36 -23.38 3.84 -0.42
N GLN A 37 -23.75 3.10 -1.46
CA GLN A 37 -22.81 2.26 -2.22
C GLN A 37 -21.77 3.08 -2.99
N GLN A 38 -22.16 4.19 -3.63
CA GLN A 38 -21.21 5.04 -4.35
C GLN A 38 -20.20 5.71 -3.41
N MET A 39 -20.62 6.10 -2.20
CA MET A 39 -19.70 6.68 -1.22
C MET A 39 -18.67 5.69 -0.68
N GLN A 40 -19.01 4.40 -0.61
CA GLN A 40 -18.08 3.33 -0.19
C GLN A 40 -17.16 2.86 -1.32
N ALA A 41 -17.51 3.17 -2.57
CA ALA A 41 -16.70 2.88 -3.75
C ALA A 41 -15.66 3.98 -4.03
N THR A 42 -15.12 4.64 -3.00
CA THR A 42 -13.84 5.33 -3.14
C THR A 42 -12.75 4.27 -3.04
N PRO A 43 -12.12 3.82 -4.15
CA PRO A 43 -10.82 3.21 -4.02
C PRO A 43 -9.96 4.22 -3.27
N ALA A 44 -9.44 3.84 -2.10
CA ALA A 44 -8.40 4.62 -1.44
C ALA A 44 -7.40 4.96 -2.54
N ALA A 45 -7.27 6.24 -2.85
CA ALA A 45 -6.27 6.69 -3.80
C ALA A 45 -4.96 6.17 -3.24
N GLN A 46 -4.44 5.10 -3.82
CA GLN A 46 -3.09 4.67 -3.59
C GLN A 46 -2.29 5.78 -4.20
N ILE A 47 -1.98 6.80 -3.40
CA ILE A 47 -0.94 7.75 -3.72
C ILE A 47 0.29 6.86 -3.76
N ASN A 48 0.60 6.34 -4.94
CA ASN A 48 1.93 5.90 -5.28
C ASN A 48 2.73 7.20 -5.24
N VAL A 49 3.10 7.62 -4.02
CA VAL A 49 3.98 8.74 -3.77
C VAL A 49 5.19 8.39 -4.61
N LEU A 50 5.29 9.07 -5.75
CA LEU A 50 6.44 9.00 -6.61
C LEU A 50 7.55 9.61 -5.75
N HIS A 51 8.24 8.78 -4.98
CA HIS A 51 9.47 9.18 -4.30
C HIS A 51 10.45 9.43 -5.44
N GLN A 52 10.47 10.68 -5.89
CA GLN A 52 11.30 11.06 -7.01
C GLN A 52 12.74 11.07 -6.54
N GLU A 53 13.44 9.97 -6.80
CA GLU A 53 14.89 9.92 -6.69
C GLU A 53 15.48 10.98 -7.63
N LEU A 54 16.36 11.81 -7.09
CA LEU A 54 17.05 12.86 -7.83
C LEU A 54 18.46 12.37 -8.21
N ASN A 55 19.12 13.11 -9.10
CA ASN A 55 20.53 12.88 -9.47
C ASN A 55 21.27 14.23 -9.45
N LEU A 56 21.28 14.86 -8.28
CA LEU A 56 21.90 16.16 -8.03
C LEU A 56 23.38 16.03 -7.69
N VAL A 57 23.76 14.95 -7.00
CA VAL A 57 25.13 14.71 -6.53
C VAL A 57 25.62 13.37 -7.08
N SER A 58 26.84 13.38 -7.63
CA SER A 58 27.51 12.15 -8.08
C SER A 58 28.07 11.37 -6.90
N TYR A 59 28.11 10.04 -7.02
CA TYR A 59 28.70 9.18 -6.00
C TYR A 59 30.19 8.95 -6.29
N PRO A 60 31.05 8.96 -5.26
CA PRO A 60 32.47 8.66 -5.43
C PRO A 60 32.69 7.17 -5.68
N ASP A 61 33.67 6.86 -6.54
CA ASP A 61 34.11 5.47 -6.75
C ASP A 61 34.98 4.97 -5.58
N PHE A 62 34.93 3.65 -5.33
CA PHE A 62 35.76 2.98 -4.32
C PHE A 62 36.57 1.85 -4.92
N ALA A 63 37.89 2.00 -4.90
CA ALA A 63 38.85 0.95 -5.23
C ALA A 63 39.68 0.64 -3.97
N ARG A 64 39.54 -0.59 -3.44
CA ARG A 64 40.13 -1.07 -2.18
C ARG A 64 41.67 -0.98 -2.07
N SER A 65 42.38 -0.41 -3.06
CA SER A 65 43.85 -0.40 -3.11
C SER A 65 44.51 0.43 -2.01
N ASP A 66 43.90 1.55 -1.61
CA ASP A 66 44.54 2.57 -0.77
C ASP A 66 43.55 3.60 -0.17
N GLN A 67 42.25 3.43 -0.40
CA GLN A 67 41.21 4.38 -0.01
C GLN A 67 40.57 3.99 1.32
N ASP A 68 40.48 4.94 2.26
CA ASP A 68 39.79 4.74 3.54
C ASP A 68 38.28 4.57 3.31
N LEU A 69 37.71 3.52 3.93
CA LEU A 69 36.29 3.18 3.76
C LEU A 69 35.36 4.19 4.44
N MET A 70 35.73 4.73 5.61
CA MET A 70 34.85 5.59 6.40
C MET A 70 34.56 6.94 5.71
N PRO A 71 35.57 7.70 5.23
CA PRO A 71 35.32 8.94 4.51
C PRO A 71 34.51 8.74 3.23
N TRP A 72 34.78 7.65 2.49
CA TRP A 72 34.01 7.31 1.30
C TRP A 72 32.54 7.03 1.64
N LEU A 73 32.28 6.28 2.71
CA LEU A 73 30.93 5.96 3.15
C LEU A 73 30.16 7.23 3.57
N ASP A 74 30.82 8.15 4.27
CA ASP A 74 30.23 9.45 4.64
C ASP A 74 29.82 10.28 3.42
N GLU A 75 30.63 10.27 2.35
CA GLU A 75 30.30 10.97 1.10
C GLU A 75 29.12 10.31 0.37
N VAL A 76 29.07 8.98 0.35
CA VAL A 76 27.95 8.22 -0.22
C VAL A 76 26.64 8.51 0.54
N GLU A 77 26.67 8.57 1.88
CA GLU A 77 25.49 8.90 2.68
C GLU A 77 24.99 10.33 2.43
N LYS A 78 25.91 11.29 2.31
CA LYS A 78 25.55 12.67 1.92
C LYS A 78 24.91 12.71 0.54
N ALA A 79 25.45 11.96 -0.43
CA ALA A 79 24.88 11.86 -1.77
C ALA A 79 23.49 11.20 -1.76
N PHE A 80 23.26 10.16 -0.96
CA PHE A 80 21.93 9.58 -0.79
C PHE A 80 20.91 10.57 -0.26
N ALA A 81 21.27 11.34 0.77
CA ALA A 81 20.41 12.36 1.34
C ALA A 81 20.08 13.46 0.32
N ALA A 82 21.09 13.95 -0.41
CA ALA A 82 20.91 14.97 -1.44
C ALA A 82 20.05 14.48 -2.63
N ASN A 83 20.18 13.21 -2.97
CA ASN A 83 19.46 12.59 -4.09
C ASN A 83 18.13 11.96 -3.69
N LEU A 84 17.72 12.03 -2.41
CA LEU A 84 16.49 11.42 -1.89
C LEU A 84 16.38 9.91 -2.24
N ILE A 85 17.49 9.18 -2.14
CA ILE A 85 17.51 7.74 -2.43
C ILE A 85 16.85 6.97 -1.29
N ASN A 86 15.88 6.13 -1.65
CA ASN A 86 15.19 5.28 -0.69
C ASN A 86 16.10 4.16 -0.17
N ASP A 87 15.90 3.71 1.07
CA ASP A 87 16.74 2.68 1.70
C ASP A 87 16.80 1.36 0.91
N ASN A 88 15.69 0.95 0.28
CA ASN A 88 15.62 -0.24 -0.57
C ASN A 88 16.41 -0.11 -1.89
N ARG A 89 16.90 1.09 -2.22
CA ARG A 89 17.58 1.42 -3.48
C ARG A 89 19.06 1.75 -3.28
N LYS A 90 19.47 2.12 -2.07
CA LYS A 90 20.86 2.48 -1.72
C LYS A 90 21.90 1.44 -2.20
N ILE A 91 21.66 0.14 -1.98
CA ILE A 91 22.56 -0.91 -2.49
C ILE A 91 22.67 -0.89 -4.02
N ALA A 92 21.54 -0.80 -4.72
CA ALA A 92 21.54 -0.80 -6.18
C ALA A 92 22.27 0.42 -6.76
N VAL A 93 22.25 1.54 -6.05
CA VAL A 93 22.92 2.79 -6.44
C VAL A 93 24.43 2.75 -6.17
N VAL A 94 24.88 2.22 -5.04
CA VAL A 94 26.31 2.25 -4.67
C VAL A 94 27.15 1.17 -5.35
N VAL A 95 26.56 0.01 -5.66
CA VAL A 95 27.30 -1.14 -6.22
C VAL A 95 28.06 -0.81 -7.53
N PRO A 96 27.50 -0.05 -8.49
CA PRO A 96 28.22 0.40 -9.68
C PRO A 96 29.48 1.23 -9.41
N HIS A 97 29.58 1.85 -8.23
CA HIS A 97 30.73 2.66 -7.80
C HIS A 97 31.85 1.85 -7.14
N LEU A 98 31.64 0.56 -6.89
CA LEU A 98 32.70 -0.34 -6.49
C LEU A 98 33.57 -0.70 -7.70
N LYS A 99 34.89 -0.59 -7.55
CA LYS A 99 35.87 -0.87 -8.61
C LYS A 99 36.89 -1.92 -8.19
N GLY A 100 37.50 -2.58 -9.17
CA GLY A 100 38.56 -3.56 -8.97
C GLY A 100 38.20 -4.64 -7.93
N SER A 101 39.07 -4.82 -6.94
CA SER A 101 38.90 -5.83 -5.89
C SER A 101 37.64 -5.64 -5.04
N ALA A 102 37.11 -4.42 -4.91
CA ALA A 102 35.86 -4.17 -4.18
C ALA A 102 34.64 -4.73 -4.93
N ALA A 103 34.59 -4.53 -6.25
CA ALA A 103 33.55 -5.10 -7.10
C ALA A 103 33.59 -6.64 -7.09
N THR A 104 34.79 -7.22 -7.18
CA THR A 104 34.98 -8.69 -7.11
C THR A 104 34.55 -9.26 -5.76
N TRP A 105 34.90 -8.58 -4.67
CA TRP A 105 34.46 -8.97 -3.32
C TRP A 105 32.93 -8.94 -3.21
N TRP A 106 32.28 -7.87 -3.67
CA TRP A 106 30.81 -7.77 -3.68
C TRP A 106 30.16 -8.93 -4.44
N ALA A 107 30.66 -9.24 -5.65
CA ALA A 107 30.14 -10.35 -6.45
C ALA A 107 30.30 -11.72 -5.75
N THR A 108 31.32 -11.87 -4.90
CA THR A 108 31.54 -13.10 -4.12
C THR A 108 30.57 -13.19 -2.93
N ILE A 109 30.37 -12.08 -2.20
CA ILE A 109 29.42 -12.03 -1.08
C ILE A 109 27.99 -12.35 -1.53
N GLN A 110 27.58 -11.87 -2.71
CA GLN A 110 26.23 -12.14 -3.23
C GLN A 110 25.97 -13.61 -3.63
N ARG A 111 26.99 -14.47 -3.61
CA ARG A 111 26.85 -15.92 -3.83
C ARG A 111 26.74 -16.73 -2.53
N LEU A 112 26.90 -16.09 -1.37
CA LEU A 112 26.79 -16.75 -0.07
C LEU A 112 25.32 -17.04 0.29
N PRO A 113 25.05 -18.00 1.19
CA PRO A 113 23.68 -18.31 1.62
C PRO A 113 22.91 -17.13 2.22
N ASN A 114 23.63 -16.19 2.84
CA ASN A 114 23.08 -14.98 3.45
C ASN A 114 23.73 -13.74 2.80
N PRO A 115 23.28 -13.36 1.59
CA PRO A 115 23.83 -12.21 0.88
C PRO A 115 23.46 -10.89 1.57
N VAL A 116 24.27 -9.85 1.35
CA VAL A 116 23.95 -8.50 1.82
C VAL A 116 22.85 -7.92 0.93
N ASN A 117 21.67 -7.69 1.50
CA ASN A 117 20.48 -7.26 0.76
C ASN A 117 19.80 -5.99 1.30
N ALA A 118 20.33 -5.41 2.39
CA ALA A 118 19.81 -4.18 2.98
C ALA A 118 20.97 -3.25 3.37
N TRP A 119 20.77 -1.94 3.15
CA TRP A 119 21.74 -0.91 3.54
C TRP A 119 21.83 -0.75 5.05
N ASN A 120 20.67 -0.67 5.71
CA ASN A 120 20.51 -0.69 7.15
C ASN A 120 19.78 -1.98 7.53
N ASN A 121 20.29 -2.73 8.50
CA ASN A 121 19.54 -3.84 9.09
C ASN A 121 18.56 -3.27 10.15
N SER A 122 17.32 -2.99 9.76
CA SER A 122 16.26 -2.62 10.71
C SER A 122 15.91 -3.72 11.73
N ALA A 123 16.60 -4.87 11.69
CA ALA A 123 16.43 -6.00 12.59
C ALA A 123 17.11 -5.86 13.97
N ASN A 124 17.71 -4.71 14.30
CA ASN A 124 18.16 -4.45 15.67
C ASN A 124 17.32 -3.30 16.29
N PRO A 125 16.25 -3.60 17.03
CA PRO A 125 15.55 -2.58 17.80
C PRO A 125 16.49 -2.05 18.90
N THR A 126 16.60 -0.72 18.98
CA THR A 126 17.22 0.03 20.08
C THR A 126 16.66 -0.35 21.44
#